data_AF-A0A842YCY4-F1
#
_entry.id   AF-A0A842YCY4-F1
#
_cell.length_a   1.000
_cell.length_b   1.000
_cell.length_c   1.000
_cell.angle_alpha   90.00
_cell.angle_beta   90.00
_cell.angle_gamma   90.00
#
_symmetry.space_group_name_H-M   'P 1'
#
loop_
_entity.id
_entity.type
_entity.pdbx_description
1 polymer ?
#
loop_
_entity_poly.entity_id
_entity_poly.type
_entity_poly.pdbx_seq_one_letter_code
_entity_poly.pdbx_strand_id
1 'polypeptide(L)' 'PVEIGYCTFDHHGESAKGPDTSGIYSEPIAKFVFKTGKPGTLMATSYCNIHGLWKSETELKL' A
#
# COMPACT_ATOMS: atom_id res chain seq x y z
N PRO A 1 -18.87 -0.39 0.40
CA PRO A 1 -17.40 -0.54 0.64
C PRO A 1 -17.00 0.15 1.94
N VAL A 2 -16.00 -0.39 2.64
CA VAL A 2 -15.42 0.17 3.87
C VAL A 2 -13.90 0.07 3.74
N GLU A 3 -13.19 1.12 4.15
CA GLU A 3 -11.73 1.12 4.17
C GLU A 3 -11.23 0.23 5.32
N ILE A 4 -10.44 -0.79 4.99
CA ILE A 4 -9.82 -1.69 5.98
C ILE A 4 -8.57 -1.04 6.56
N GLY A 5 -7.83 -0.27 5.76
CA GLY A 5 -6.65 0.46 6.20
C GLY A 5 -5.91 1.11 5.03
N TYR A 6 -4.93 1.93 5.38
CA TYR A 6 -4.06 2.65 4.46
C TYR A 6 -2.61 2.54 4.97
N CYS A 7 -1.66 2.39 4.05
CA CYS A 7 -0.24 2.28 4.37
C CYS A 7 0.54 3.17 3.40
N THR A 8 1.40 4.03 3.94
CA THR A 8 2.31 4.86 3.15
C THR A 8 3.71 4.26 3.12
N PHE A 9 4.43 4.52 2.04
CA PHE A 9 5.82 4.10 1.84
C PHE A 9 6.63 5.35 1.56
N ASP A 10 6.90 6.17 2.58
CA ASP A 10 7.31 7.56 2.38
C ASP A 10 8.82 7.80 2.22
N HIS A 11 9.65 6.77 2.47
CA HIS A 11 11.11 6.91 2.36
C HIS A 11 11.61 6.27 1.06
N HIS A 12 12.31 7.06 0.25
CA HIS A 12 12.78 6.70 -1.09
C HIS A 12 14.25 7.08 -1.32
N GLY A 13 15.09 7.02 -0.29
CA GLY A 13 16.52 7.33 -0.40
C GLY A 13 16.90 8.80 -0.13
N GLU A 14 15.94 9.70 0.09
CA GLU A 14 16.19 11.13 0.27
C GLU A 14 16.92 11.48 1.58
N SER A 15 17.85 12.43 1.53
CA SER A 15 18.53 12.98 2.71
C SER A 15 19.07 14.40 2.47
N ALA A 16 19.61 15.03 3.53
CA ALA A 16 20.30 16.32 3.42
C ALA A 16 21.54 16.30 2.50
N LYS A 17 22.07 15.11 2.15
CA LYS A 17 23.19 14.94 1.21
C LYS A 17 22.75 14.83 -0.26
N GLY A 18 21.45 14.78 -0.55
CA GLY A 18 20.89 14.64 -1.90
C GLY A 18 19.96 13.42 -2.07
N PRO A 19 19.42 13.21 -3.27
CA PRO A 19 18.62 12.02 -3.59
C PRO A 19 19.48 10.75 -3.48
N ASP A 20 18.85 9.62 -3.12
CA ASP A 20 19.48 8.29 -3.06
C ASP A 20 20.73 8.18 -2.15
N THR A 21 20.77 8.93 -1.05
CA THR A 21 21.91 8.96 -0.13
C THR A 21 21.60 8.50 1.29
N SER A 22 20.33 8.32 1.67
CA SER A 22 19.96 7.90 3.03
C SER A 22 20.22 6.41 3.30
N GLY A 23 20.22 5.58 2.24
CA GLY A 23 20.24 4.12 2.38
C GLY A 23 18.95 3.52 2.95
N ILE A 24 17.90 4.33 3.14
CA ILE A 24 16.61 3.93 3.69
C ILE A 24 15.56 4.01 2.59
N TYR A 25 14.92 2.87 2.33
CA TYR A 25 13.88 2.71 1.31
C TYR A 25 12.73 1.87 1.87
N SER A 26 11.50 2.37 1.71
CA SER A 26 10.28 1.65 2.07
C SER A 26 9.77 0.85 0.88
N GLU A 27 9.90 -0.47 0.94
CA GLU A 27 9.32 -1.36 -0.08
C GLU A 27 7.79 -1.35 -0.03
N PRO A 28 7.09 -1.32 -1.18
CA PRO A 28 5.63 -1.15 -1.25
C PRO A 28 4.85 -2.43 -0.94
N ILE A 29 5.05 -3.00 0.26
CA ILE A 29 4.39 -4.22 0.74
C ILE A 29 3.71 -3.93 2.08
N ALA A 30 2.40 -4.19 2.16
CA ALA A 30 1.62 -4.03 3.38
C ALA A 30 0.90 -5.33 3.77
N LYS A 31 0.71 -5.54 5.07
CA LYS A 31 -0.09 -6.64 5.63
C LYS A 31 -1.18 -6.07 6.54
N PHE A 32 -2.44 -6.23 6.16
CA PHE A 32 -3.59 -5.86 6.98
C PHE A 32 -4.15 -7.09 7.70
N VAL A 33 -4.39 -6.96 9.00
CA VAL A 33 -5.03 -7.99 9.84
C VAL A 33 -6.33 -7.41 10.37
N PHE A 34 -7.46 -8.00 10.01
CA PHE A 34 -8.80 -7.50 10.34
C PHE A 34 -9.77 -8.66 10.61
N LYS A 35 -10.93 -8.35 11.19
CA LYS A 35 -12.01 -9.32 11.46
C LYS A 35 -13.25 -8.97 10.64
N THR A 36 -13.92 -9.99 10.10
CA THR A 36 -15.24 -9.87 9.47
C THR A 36 -16.03 -11.16 9.67
N GLY A 37 -17.36 -11.06 9.67
CA GLY A 37 -18.27 -12.20 9.72
C GLY A 37 -19.04 -12.43 8.42
N LYS A 38 -18.69 -11.72 7.33
CA LYS A 38 -19.34 -11.84 6.02
C LYS A 38 -18.31 -11.99 4.89
N PRO A 39 -18.58 -12.83 3.87
CA PRO A 39 -17.76 -12.86 2.65
C PRO A 39 -17.91 -11.54 1.88
N GLY A 40 -17.08 -11.33 0.87
CA GLY A 40 -17.14 -10.13 0.04
C GLY A 40 -16.00 -10.03 -0.96
N THR A 41 -15.69 -8.81 -1.39
CA THR A 41 -14.56 -8.51 -2.29
C THR A 41 -13.54 -7.65 -1.58
N LEU A 42 -12.28 -8.08 -1.54
CA LEU A 42 -11.17 -7.24 -1.15
C LEU A 42 -10.75 -6.40 -2.36
N MET A 43 -10.71 -5.08 -2.17
CA MET A 43 -10.28 -4.12 -3.17
C MET A 43 -8.97 -3.50 -2.70
N ALA A 44 -7.89 -3.70 -3.45
CA ALA A 44 -6.61 -3.04 -3.21
C ALA A 44 -6.45 -1.91 -4.22
N THR A 45 -6.07 -0.73 -3.74
CA THR A 45 -5.68 0.41 -4.57
C THR A 45 -4.25 0.80 -4.25
N SER A 46 -3.51 1.25 -5.25
CA SER A 46 -2.16 1.78 -5.08
C SER A 46 -1.93 2.99 -5.98
N TYR A 47 -0.94 3.80 -5.62
CA TYR A 47 -0.57 5.01 -6.34
C TYR A 47 0.93 5.00 -6.59
N CYS A 48 1.33 5.18 -7.84
CA CYS A 48 2.70 5.47 -8.22
C CYS A 48 2.79 6.95 -8.59
N ASN A 49 3.79 7.65 -8.05
CA ASN A 49 3.99 9.09 -8.22
C ASN A 49 4.03 9.56 -9.69
N ILE A 50 4.50 8.72 -10.62
CA ILE A 50 4.58 9.04 -12.06
C ILE A 50 3.66 8.18 -12.95
N HIS A 51 3.07 7.10 -12.43
CA HIS A 51 2.21 6.18 -13.20
C HIS A 51 0.75 6.15 -12.71
N GLY A 52 0.38 7.02 -11.77
CA GLY A 52 -1.01 7.19 -11.35
C GLY A 52 -1.56 6.02 -10.52
N LEU A 53 -2.86 5.79 -10.65
CA LEU A 53 -3.63 4.89 -9.80
C LEU A 53 -3.76 3.50 -10.40
N TRP A 54 -3.66 2.49 -9.54
CA TRP A 54 -3.83 1.09 -9.86
C TRP A 54 -4.84 0.45 -8.91
N LYS A 55 -5.52 -0.60 -9.39
CA LYS A 55 -6.52 -1.33 -8.62
C LYS A 55 -6.47 -2.81 -8.93
N SER A 56 -6.66 -3.63 -7.91
CA SER A 56 -6.94 -5.07 -8.05
C SER A 56 -8.06 -5.48 -7.11
N GLU A 57 -8.70 -6.60 -7.43
CA GLU A 57 -9.78 -7.17 -6.62
C GLU A 57 -9.58 -8.66 -6.43
N THR A 58 -9.99 -9.18 -5.28
CA THR A 58 -10.04 -10.62 -5.03
C THR A 58 -11.22 -10.97 -4.13
N GLU A 59 -11.75 -12.18 -4.28
CA GLU A 59 -12.88 -12.67 -3.49
C GLU A 59 -12.41 -13.06 -2.09
N LEU A 60 -13.09 -12.55 -1.06
CA LEU A 60 -12.95 -13.02 0.32
C LEU A 60 -13.99 -14.11 0.58
N LYS A 61 -13.51 -15.36 0.52
CA LYS A 61 -14.23 -16.53 1.02
C LYS A 61 -13.95 -16.69 2.51
N LEU A 62 -14.98 -17.02 3.28
CA LEU A 62 -14.89 -17.35 4.71
C LEU A 62 -14.87 -18.86 4.90
#